data_AF-A0A3N9V1H4-F1
#
_entry.id   AF-A0A3N9V1H4-F1
#
_cell.length_a   1.000
_cell.length_b   1.000
_cell.length_c   1.000
_cell.angle_alpha   90.00
_cell.angle_beta   90.00
_cell.angle_gamma   90.00
#
_symmetry.space_group_name_H-M   'P 1'
#
loop_
_entity.id
_entity.type
_entity.pdbx_description
1 polymer ?
#
loop_
_entity_poly.entity_id
_entity_poly.type
_entity_poly.pdbx_seq_one_letter_code
_entity_poly.pdbx_strand_id
1 'polypeptide(L)'
;MMDEIEKDQSQDIEDIFSSDWETPWYLKIYYWFYRNTSGLRFKLLHELPCFFRRGKKGYSYIDTWSFDSYLCDVIAGGVELLKTNVHGAPPDLFDSTAKNQTWKWEEILTKISCGFKAGKALVNMDYRDRSDWESREKELEAQFNEGMDLFRQYFFNLWD
;
A
#
# COMPACT_ATOMS: atom_id res chain seq x y z
N MET A 1 46.62 -15.85 8.70
CA MET A 1 46.79 -14.43 8.35
C MET A 1 45.46 -13.75 8.03
N MET A 2 44.51 -14.37 7.29
CA MET A 2 43.14 -13.84 7.18
C MET A 2 42.31 -14.02 8.48
N ASP A 3 42.44 -15.17 9.16
CA ASP A 3 41.68 -15.45 10.41
C ASP A 3 42.04 -14.54 11.60
N GLU A 4 43.24 -13.97 11.63
CA GLU A 4 43.66 -13.01 12.67
C GLU A 4 43.10 -11.62 12.41
N ILE A 5 42.97 -11.22 11.14
CA ILE A 5 42.41 -9.93 10.73
C ILE A 5 40.89 -9.91 10.96
N GLU A 6 40.21 -11.03 10.73
CA GLU A 6 38.75 -11.15 10.92
C GLU A 6 38.37 -11.17 12.42
N LYS A 7 39.22 -11.78 13.27
CA LYS A 7 39.08 -11.72 14.73
C LYS A 7 39.32 -10.32 15.28
N ASP A 8 40.34 -9.62 14.81
CA ASP A 8 40.68 -8.24 15.19
C ASP A 8 39.52 -7.28 14.87
N GLN A 9 38.95 -7.39 13.67
CA GLN A 9 37.77 -6.62 13.25
C GLN A 9 36.51 -6.96 14.06
N SER A 10 36.31 -8.23 14.45
CA SER A 10 35.17 -8.63 15.28
C SER A 10 35.29 -8.14 16.73
N GLN A 11 36.52 -8.12 17.27
CA GLN A 11 36.81 -7.65 18.62
C GLN A 11 36.63 -6.13 18.71
N ASP A 12 37.08 -5.39 17.68
CA ASP A 12 36.89 -3.95 17.57
C ASP A 12 35.41 -3.55 17.44
N ILE A 13 34.59 -4.32 16.70
CA ILE A 13 33.16 -4.06 16.57
C ILE A 13 32.42 -4.36 17.88
N GLU A 14 32.74 -5.46 18.55
CA GLU A 14 32.15 -5.77 19.86
C GLU A 14 32.55 -4.74 20.93
N ASP A 15 33.77 -4.19 20.89
CA ASP A 15 34.19 -3.13 21.83
C ASP A 15 33.56 -1.75 21.57
N ILE A 16 33.17 -1.46 20.32
CA ILE A 16 32.35 -0.28 20.00
C ILE A 16 30.95 -0.38 20.63
N PHE A 17 30.42 -1.60 20.81
CA PHE A 17 29.11 -1.85 21.41
C PHE A 17 29.16 -2.26 22.90
N SER A 18 30.33 -2.65 23.44
CA SER A 18 30.54 -3.04 24.85
C SER A 18 30.94 -1.87 25.76
N SER A 19 31.33 -0.74 25.16
CA SER A 19 31.68 0.47 25.89
C SER A 19 30.42 1.10 26.50
N ASP A 20 30.20 0.84 27.78
CA ASP A 20 29.26 1.53 28.68
C ASP A 20 29.65 3.02 28.86
N TRP A 21 29.68 3.82 27.79
CA TRP A 21 29.73 5.27 27.88
C TRP A 21 28.33 5.77 28.18
N GLU A 22 28.15 6.39 29.34
CA GLU A 22 26.92 7.08 29.73
C GLU A 22 26.47 7.99 28.59
N THR A 23 25.42 7.59 27.86
CA THR A 23 24.92 8.36 26.72
C THR A 23 24.60 9.77 27.22
N PRO A 24 25.32 10.81 26.77
CA PRO A 24 25.14 12.16 27.27
C PRO A 24 23.67 12.57 27.18
N TRP A 25 23.15 13.25 28.20
CA TRP A 25 21.73 13.61 28.27
C TRP A 25 21.26 14.39 27.03
N TYR A 26 22.15 15.20 26.43
CA TYR A 26 21.87 15.93 25.20
C TYR A 26 21.72 15.01 23.98
N LEU A 27 22.43 13.86 23.92
CA LEU A 27 22.23 12.86 22.88
C LEU A 27 20.88 12.15 23.05
N LYS A 28 20.45 11.84 24.29
CA LYS A 28 19.11 11.29 24.55
C LYS A 28 18.00 12.25 24.09
N ILE A 29 18.16 13.54 24.39
CA ILE A 29 17.25 14.59 23.93
C ILE A 29 17.33 14.74 22.40
N TYR A 30 18.52 14.76 21.81
CA TYR A 30 18.70 14.81 20.36
C TYR A 30 18.05 13.63 19.65
N TYR A 31 18.26 12.39 20.11
CA TYR A 31 17.62 11.21 19.54
C TYR A 31 16.12 11.22 19.77
N TRP A 32 15.63 11.70 20.92
CA TRP A 32 14.20 11.90 21.14
C TRP A 32 13.62 12.93 20.17
N PHE A 33 14.27 14.08 19.97
CA PHE A 33 13.85 15.07 18.98
C PHE A 33 13.96 14.53 17.56
N TYR A 34 15.06 13.90 17.17
CA TYR A 34 15.25 13.32 15.84
C TYR A 34 14.23 12.22 15.56
N ARG A 35 13.98 11.32 16.51
CA ARG A 35 12.95 10.27 16.41
C ARG A 35 11.54 10.85 16.32
N ASN A 36 11.20 11.87 17.11
CA ASN A 36 9.86 12.46 17.12
C ASN A 36 9.62 13.48 15.98
N THR A 37 10.67 14.12 15.45
CA THR A 37 10.56 15.15 14.39
C THR A 37 10.90 14.64 13.00
N SER A 38 11.58 13.49 12.87
CA SER A 38 11.86 12.85 11.57
C SER A 38 10.58 12.54 10.81
N GLY A 39 9.55 12.04 11.48
CA GLY A 39 8.23 11.82 10.88
C GLY A 39 7.58 13.12 10.38
N LEU A 40 7.68 14.22 11.15
CA LEU A 40 7.16 15.52 10.73
C LEU A 40 7.95 16.09 9.55
N ARG A 41 9.28 15.99 9.58
CA ARG A 41 10.17 16.42 8.50
C ARG A 41 9.87 15.65 7.22
N PHE A 42 9.64 14.35 7.31
CA PHE A 42 9.26 13.52 6.16
C PHE A 42 7.92 13.97 5.56
N LYS A 43 6.88 14.14 6.39
CA LYS A 43 5.57 14.64 5.95
C LYS A 43 5.66 16.01 5.24
N LEU A 44 6.40 16.94 5.83
CA LEU A 44 6.48 18.31 5.30
C LEU A 44 7.35 18.41 4.04
N LEU A 45 8.49 17.72 3.98
CA LEU A 45 9.43 17.84 2.87
C LEU A 45 9.12 16.91 1.69
N HIS A 46 8.45 15.78 1.94
CA HIS A 46 8.20 14.76 0.92
C HIS A 46 6.72 14.61 0.59
N GLU A 47 5.84 14.41 1.58
CA GLU A 47 4.41 14.14 1.30
C GLU A 47 3.68 15.37 0.76
N LEU A 48 3.82 16.55 1.40
CA LEU A 48 3.12 17.76 0.97
C LEU A 48 3.46 18.19 -0.47
N PRO A 49 4.74 18.31 -0.88
CA PRO A 49 5.06 18.63 -2.28
C PRO A 49 4.54 17.58 -3.25
N CYS A 50 4.53 16.30 -2.85
CA CYS A 50 4.01 15.22 -3.68
C CYS A 50 2.49 15.29 -3.84
N PHE A 51 1.75 15.67 -2.79
CA PHE A 51 0.31 15.93 -2.88
C PHE A 51 -0.01 17.00 -3.92
N PHE A 52 0.69 18.15 -3.89
CA PHE A 52 0.49 19.20 -4.90
C PHE A 52 0.90 18.75 -6.30
N ARG A 53 1.99 17.99 -6.43
CA ARG A 53 2.40 17.42 -7.74
C ARG A 53 1.34 16.45 -8.28
N ARG A 54 0.76 15.61 -7.43
CA ARG A 54 -0.33 14.69 -7.78
C ARG A 54 -1.58 15.47 -8.19
N GLY A 55 -1.95 16.52 -7.47
CA GLY A 55 -3.07 17.39 -7.88
C GLY A 55 -2.87 18.06 -9.25
N LYS A 56 -1.63 18.39 -9.62
CA LYS A 56 -1.31 19.04 -10.90
C LYS A 56 -1.10 18.08 -12.07
N LYS A 57 -0.46 16.92 -11.83
CA LYS A 57 -0.02 15.98 -12.89
C LYS A 57 -0.77 14.64 -12.88
N GLY A 58 -1.53 14.35 -11.82
CA GLY A 58 -2.16 13.05 -11.57
C GLY A 58 -1.30 12.06 -10.78
N TYR A 59 0.02 12.28 -10.69
CA TYR A 59 0.96 11.39 -10.00
C TYR A 59 2.17 12.15 -9.42
N SER A 60 2.86 11.52 -8.46
CA SER A 60 4.10 12.03 -7.87
C SER A 60 5.21 10.98 -7.89
N TYR A 61 6.45 11.40 -7.63
CA TYR A 61 7.61 10.49 -7.60
C TYR A 61 7.48 9.41 -6.51
N ILE A 62 6.88 9.75 -5.36
CA ILE A 62 6.66 8.79 -4.27
C ILE A 62 5.66 7.71 -4.70
N ASP A 63 4.60 8.10 -5.42
CA ASP A 63 3.59 7.17 -5.93
C ASP A 63 4.20 6.18 -6.91
N THR A 64 5.17 6.63 -7.72
CA THR A 64 5.83 5.78 -8.71
C THR A 64 6.84 4.79 -8.11
N TRP A 65 7.19 4.90 -6.82
CA TRP A 65 8.12 3.96 -6.19
C TRP A 65 7.46 2.59 -5.93
N SER A 66 6.15 2.55 -5.68
CA SER A 66 5.34 1.32 -5.70
C SER A 66 4.02 1.63 -6.39
N PHE A 67 4.12 1.81 -7.71
CA PHE A 67 3.01 2.29 -8.52
C PHE A 67 1.84 1.31 -8.56
N ASP A 68 2.15 0.02 -8.55
CA ASP A 68 1.23 -1.10 -8.40
C ASP A 68 0.38 -0.98 -7.12
N SER A 69 1.01 -0.89 -5.95
CA SER A 69 0.33 -0.76 -4.67
C SER A 69 -0.50 0.51 -4.57
N TYR A 70 0.04 1.62 -5.07
CA TYR A 70 -0.67 2.90 -5.13
C TYR A 70 -1.92 2.83 -6.02
N LEU A 71 -1.83 2.24 -7.21
CA LEU A 71 -2.98 2.08 -8.09
C LEU A 71 -4.05 1.17 -7.48
N CYS A 72 -3.65 0.09 -6.79
CA CYS A 72 -4.58 -0.75 -6.06
C CYS A 72 -5.39 0.05 -5.03
N ASP A 73 -4.76 0.92 -4.25
CA ASP A 73 -5.46 1.80 -3.30
C ASP A 73 -6.40 2.78 -4.00
N VAL A 74 -5.93 3.45 -5.05
CA VAL A 74 -6.72 4.46 -5.77
C VAL A 74 -7.94 3.83 -6.42
N ILE A 75 -7.79 2.68 -7.07
CA ILE A 75 -8.89 2.00 -7.76
C ILE A 75 -9.87 1.44 -6.74
N ALA A 76 -9.41 0.76 -5.68
CA ALA A 76 -10.29 0.23 -4.64
C ALA A 76 -11.10 1.35 -3.97
N GLY A 77 -10.44 2.43 -3.56
CA GLY A 77 -11.11 3.58 -2.93
C GLY A 77 -12.05 4.33 -3.87
N GLY A 78 -11.64 4.51 -5.14
CA GLY A 78 -12.47 5.16 -6.15
C GLY A 78 -13.74 4.38 -6.45
N VAL A 79 -13.65 3.06 -6.59
CA VAL A 79 -14.79 2.18 -6.84
C VAL A 79 -15.74 2.12 -5.63
N GLU A 80 -15.22 2.15 -4.40
CA GLU A 80 -16.05 2.25 -3.19
C GLU A 80 -16.83 3.56 -3.12
N LEU A 81 -16.24 4.67 -3.58
CA LEU A 81 -16.94 5.94 -3.69
C LEU A 81 -18.02 5.89 -4.79
N LEU A 82 -17.72 5.32 -5.96
CA LEU A 82 -18.69 5.15 -7.05
C LEU A 82 -19.92 4.33 -6.61
N LYS A 83 -19.71 3.33 -5.75
CA LYS A 83 -20.81 2.54 -5.15
C LYS A 83 -21.80 3.42 -4.38
N THR A 84 -21.37 4.53 -3.80
CA THR A 84 -22.25 5.42 -3.02
C THR A 84 -23.06 6.38 -3.88
N ASN A 85 -22.57 6.76 -5.06
CA ASN A 85 -23.19 7.79 -5.89
C ASN A 85 -24.04 7.21 -7.05
N VAL A 86 -23.79 5.98 -7.52
CA VAL A 86 -24.69 5.15 -8.35
C VAL A 86 -25.06 5.72 -9.75
N HIS A 87 -24.52 6.84 -10.21
CA HIS A 87 -24.96 7.46 -11.47
C HIS A 87 -24.44 6.82 -12.77
N GLY A 88 -23.55 5.81 -12.70
CA GLY A 88 -22.95 5.14 -13.86
C GLY A 88 -23.36 3.67 -14.11
N ALA A 89 -24.41 3.17 -13.45
CA ALA A 89 -24.81 1.76 -13.60
C ALA A 89 -25.17 1.42 -15.06
N PRO A 90 -24.62 0.33 -15.65
CA PRO A 90 -25.02 -0.14 -16.98
C PRO A 90 -26.51 -0.51 -17.03
N PRO A 91 -27.26 -0.12 -18.08
CA PRO A 91 -28.69 -0.39 -18.21
C PRO A 91 -29.02 -1.89 -18.14
N ASP A 92 -28.13 -2.75 -18.63
CA ASP A 92 -28.29 -4.21 -18.65
C ASP A 92 -28.28 -4.85 -17.26
N LEU A 93 -27.74 -4.15 -16.26
CA LEU A 93 -27.65 -4.62 -14.87
C LEU A 93 -28.83 -4.15 -14.02
N PHE A 94 -29.73 -3.32 -14.55
CA PHE A 94 -30.90 -2.87 -13.81
C PHE A 94 -31.89 -4.01 -13.61
N ASP A 95 -32.25 -4.21 -12.36
CA ASP A 95 -33.30 -5.15 -11.99
C ASP A 95 -34.57 -4.38 -11.64
N SER A 96 -35.53 -4.37 -12.57
CA SER A 96 -36.82 -3.69 -12.39
C SER A 96 -37.69 -4.32 -11.28
N THR A 97 -37.35 -5.53 -10.83
CA THR A 97 -38.12 -6.30 -9.85
C THR A 97 -37.61 -6.09 -8.43
N ALA A 98 -36.34 -5.71 -8.28
CA ALA A 98 -35.69 -5.53 -6.99
C ALA A 98 -36.01 -4.16 -6.37
N LYS A 99 -35.98 -4.09 -5.02
CA LYS A 99 -36.16 -2.83 -4.27
C LYS A 99 -35.03 -1.83 -4.53
N ASN A 100 -33.80 -2.34 -4.70
CA ASN A 100 -32.67 -1.57 -5.18
C ASN A 100 -32.39 -2.03 -6.61
N GLN A 101 -32.63 -1.16 -7.59
CA GLN A 101 -32.53 -1.53 -9.01
C GLN A 101 -31.06 -1.75 -9.45
N THR A 102 -30.10 -1.17 -8.74
CA THR A 102 -28.66 -1.18 -9.08
C THR A 102 -27.84 -2.15 -8.24
N TRP A 103 -28.48 -3.05 -7.49
CA TRP A 103 -27.81 -3.97 -6.56
C TRP A 103 -26.71 -4.81 -7.24
N LYS A 104 -26.94 -5.26 -8.48
CA LYS A 104 -25.96 -6.03 -9.26
C LYS A 104 -24.70 -5.24 -9.56
N TRP A 105 -24.87 -3.95 -9.83
CA TRP A 105 -23.76 -3.05 -10.09
C TRP A 105 -22.94 -2.81 -8.81
N GLU A 106 -23.62 -2.60 -7.68
CA GLU A 106 -22.96 -2.49 -6.38
C GLU A 106 -22.15 -3.73 -6.00
N GLU A 107 -22.66 -4.93 -6.33
CA GLU A 107 -21.95 -6.19 -6.11
C GLU A 107 -20.68 -6.25 -6.97
N ILE A 108 -20.77 -5.90 -8.26
CA ILE A 108 -19.61 -5.85 -9.17
C ILE A 108 -18.57 -4.86 -8.67
N LEU A 109 -18.96 -3.64 -8.30
CA LEU A 109 -18.05 -2.65 -7.74
C LEU A 109 -17.39 -3.16 -6.45
N THR A 110 -18.14 -3.87 -5.60
CA THR A 110 -17.58 -4.48 -4.39
C THR A 110 -16.53 -5.55 -4.71
N LYS A 111 -16.77 -6.39 -5.71
CA LYS A 111 -15.79 -7.41 -6.17
C LYS A 111 -14.54 -6.77 -6.75
N ILE A 112 -14.68 -5.71 -7.54
CA ILE A 112 -13.54 -4.94 -8.05
C ILE A 112 -12.72 -4.37 -6.87
N SER A 113 -13.36 -3.69 -5.92
CA SER A 113 -12.67 -3.16 -4.73
C SER A 113 -11.93 -4.25 -3.95
N CYS A 114 -12.58 -5.38 -3.68
CA CYS A 114 -11.97 -6.52 -2.99
C CYS A 114 -10.75 -7.07 -3.75
N GLY A 115 -10.84 -7.22 -5.08
CA GLY A 115 -9.74 -7.70 -5.90
C GLY A 115 -8.51 -6.79 -5.83
N PHE A 116 -8.69 -5.46 -5.96
CA PHE A 116 -7.56 -4.53 -5.84
C PHE A 116 -7.01 -4.45 -4.40
N LYS A 117 -7.84 -4.61 -3.37
CA LYS A 117 -7.36 -4.77 -1.98
C LYS A 117 -6.52 -6.05 -1.82
N ALA A 118 -6.90 -7.14 -2.47
CA ALA A 118 -6.11 -8.38 -2.50
C ALA A 118 -4.78 -8.18 -3.25
N GLY A 119 -4.78 -7.44 -4.38
CA GLY A 119 -3.57 -7.05 -5.10
C GLY A 119 -2.60 -6.25 -4.23
N LYS A 120 -3.11 -5.31 -3.43
CA LYS A 120 -2.28 -4.60 -2.44
C LYS A 120 -1.75 -5.54 -1.35
N ALA A 121 -2.56 -6.50 -0.90
CA ALA A 121 -2.11 -7.47 0.08
C ALA A 121 -0.98 -8.36 -0.46
N LEU A 122 -1.02 -8.74 -1.75
CA LEU A 122 0.09 -9.45 -2.43
C LEU A 122 1.38 -8.66 -2.37
N VAL A 123 1.36 -7.38 -2.76
CA VAL A 123 2.56 -6.53 -2.76
C VAL A 123 3.17 -6.38 -1.36
N ASN A 124 2.33 -6.45 -0.32
CA ASN A 124 2.76 -6.35 1.08
C ASN A 124 2.99 -7.70 1.76
N MET A 125 3.02 -8.82 1.03
CA MET A 125 3.25 -10.13 1.63
C MET A 125 4.65 -10.22 2.25
N ASP A 126 4.71 -10.70 3.50
CA ASP A 126 5.96 -10.99 4.18
C ASP A 126 6.33 -12.47 3.98
N TYR A 127 7.26 -12.72 3.07
CA TYR A 127 7.75 -14.07 2.73
C TYR A 127 8.62 -14.72 3.81
N ARG A 128 8.77 -14.10 4.99
CA ARG A 128 9.57 -14.66 6.11
C ARG A 128 8.87 -15.82 6.81
N ASP A 129 7.54 -15.84 6.86
CA ASP A 129 6.77 -16.97 7.38
C ASP A 129 6.49 -17.96 6.25
N ARG A 130 7.13 -19.13 6.32
CA ARG A 130 7.12 -20.13 5.25
C ARG A 130 5.92 -21.10 5.31
N SER A 131 5.09 -21.03 6.35
CA SER A 131 4.19 -22.14 6.65
C SER A 131 2.89 -22.21 5.83
N ASP A 132 2.53 -21.17 5.07
CA ASP A 132 1.29 -21.15 4.27
C ASP A 132 1.27 -20.13 3.12
N TRP A 133 2.38 -19.42 2.89
CA TRP A 133 2.47 -18.30 1.95
C TRP A 133 2.01 -18.65 0.52
N GLU A 134 2.34 -19.83 -0.01
CA GLU A 134 1.93 -20.25 -1.36
C GLU A 134 0.40 -20.34 -1.52
N SER A 135 -0.29 -20.84 -0.47
CA SER A 135 -1.75 -20.95 -0.49
C SER A 135 -2.39 -19.57 -0.42
N ARG A 136 -1.82 -18.68 0.40
CA ARG A 136 -2.30 -17.32 0.56
C ARG A 136 -2.05 -16.46 -0.67
N GLU A 137 -0.88 -16.58 -1.28
CA GLU A 137 -0.53 -15.90 -2.53
C GLU A 137 -1.51 -16.30 -3.63
N LYS A 138 -1.75 -17.61 -3.81
CA LYS A 138 -2.69 -18.11 -4.81
C LYS A 138 -4.13 -17.63 -4.58
N GLU A 139 -4.57 -17.55 -3.32
CA GLU A 139 -5.90 -17.02 -2.98
C GLU A 139 -6.02 -15.54 -3.34
N LEU A 140 -5.02 -14.73 -2.97
CA LEU A 140 -4.99 -13.31 -3.23
C LEU A 140 -4.85 -13.00 -4.73
N GLU A 141 -4.04 -13.78 -5.46
CA GLU A 141 -3.92 -13.69 -6.92
C GLU A 141 -5.26 -14.01 -7.59
N ALA A 142 -5.98 -15.04 -7.14
CA ALA A 142 -7.29 -15.37 -7.68
C ALA A 142 -8.30 -14.23 -7.46
N GLN A 143 -8.33 -13.65 -6.26
CA GLN A 143 -9.18 -12.49 -5.94
C GLN A 143 -8.82 -11.26 -6.77
N PHE A 144 -7.52 -10.97 -6.91
CA PHE A 144 -7.05 -9.86 -7.75
C PHE A 144 -7.44 -10.05 -9.21
N ASN A 145 -7.24 -11.25 -9.77
CA ASN A 145 -7.59 -11.55 -11.15
C ASN A 145 -9.11 -11.44 -11.39
N GLU A 146 -9.95 -11.93 -10.48
CA GLU A 146 -11.40 -11.76 -10.58
C GLU A 146 -11.80 -10.27 -10.61
N GLY A 147 -11.25 -9.48 -9.68
CA GLY A 147 -11.51 -8.03 -9.64
C GLY A 147 -10.99 -7.30 -10.88
N MET A 148 -9.82 -7.69 -11.39
CA MET A 148 -9.21 -7.11 -12.58
C MET A 148 -10.00 -7.44 -13.85
N ASP A 149 -10.53 -8.65 -13.97
CA ASP A 149 -11.37 -9.03 -15.12
C ASP A 149 -12.68 -8.23 -15.15
N LEU A 150 -13.33 -8.06 -14.00
CA LEU A 150 -14.50 -7.20 -13.88
C LEU A 150 -14.16 -5.74 -14.18
N PHE A 151 -13.04 -5.24 -13.65
CA PHE A 151 -12.56 -3.89 -13.92
C PHE A 151 -12.31 -3.68 -15.41
N ARG A 152 -11.66 -4.63 -16.08
CA ARG A 152 -11.43 -4.61 -17.53
C ARG A 152 -12.75 -4.58 -18.30
N GLN A 153 -13.71 -5.40 -17.90
CA GLN A 153 -15.02 -5.49 -18.56
C GLN A 153 -15.80 -4.17 -18.45
N TYR A 154 -15.78 -3.55 -17.27
CA TYR A 154 -16.62 -2.38 -16.96
C TYR A 154 -15.85 -1.06 -16.88
N PHE A 155 -14.63 -1.01 -17.40
CA PHE A 155 -13.76 0.17 -17.30
C PHE A 155 -14.44 1.46 -17.78
N PHE A 156 -15.18 1.40 -18.87
CA PHE A 156 -15.90 2.55 -19.45
C PHE A 156 -17.25 2.86 -18.77
N ASN A 157 -17.60 2.12 -17.71
CA ASN A 157 -18.79 2.34 -16.88
C ASN A 157 -18.43 2.90 -15.50
N LEU A 158 -17.14 3.15 -15.21
CA LEU A 158 -16.65 3.72 -13.96
C LEU A 158 -16.71 5.25 -13.95
N TRP A 159 -17.92 5.78 -14.18
CA TRP A 159 -18.20 7.20 -14.06
C TRP A 159 -19.41 7.43 -13.16
N ASP A 160 -19.53 8.65 -12.69
CA ASP A 160 -20.62 9.15 -11.85
C ASP A 160 -21.13 10.45 -12.46
#